data_AF-A0A1M7UPW9-F1
#
_entry.id   AF-A0A1M7UPW9-F1
#
_cell.length_a   1.000
_cell.length_b   1.000
_cell.length_c   1.000
_cell.angle_alpha   90.00
_cell.angle_beta   90.00
_cell.angle_gamma   90.00
#
_symmetry.space_group_name_H-M   'P 1'
#
loop_
_entity.id
_entity.type
_entity.pdbx_description
1 polymer ?
#
loop_
_entity_poly.entity_id
_entity_poly.type
_entity_poly.pdbx_seq_one_letter_code
_entity_poly.pdbx_strand_id
1 'polypeptide(L)' 'MSCGESCPYVPGRRYEDWPVDDPKGQDLDTVRRIVDDLDSRLPALLAQLVPSRP' A
#
# COMPACT_ATOMS: atom_id res chain seq x y z
N MET A 1 2.14 10.98 -0.25
CA MET A 1 1.79 10.43 1.07
C MET A 1 2.96 10.59 2.02
N SER A 2 2.68 11.03 3.23
CA SER A 2 3.45 10.71 4.43
C SER A 2 2.42 10.83 5.54
N CYS A 3 2.16 9.73 6.23
CA CYS A 3 1.41 9.78 7.47
C CYS A 3 2.16 10.79 8.35
N GLY A 4 1.51 11.90 8.69
CA GLY A 4 2.12 12.98 9.46
C GLY A 4 2.87 12.41 10.67
N GLU A 5 4.11 12.87 10.82
CA GLU A 5 4.98 12.57 11.97
C GLU A 5 5.29 11.08 12.15
N SER A 6 6.15 10.54 11.26
CA SER A 6 6.88 9.26 11.38
C SER A 6 6.17 8.18 12.20
N CYS A 7 5.52 7.23 11.52
CA CYS A 7 5.02 6.03 12.18
C CYS A 7 6.09 5.48 13.15
N PRO A 8 5.78 5.28 14.44
CA PRO A 8 6.77 4.87 15.41
C PRO A 8 7.38 3.54 14.98
N TYR A 9 8.72 3.49 14.94
CA TYR A 9 9.43 2.28 14.57
C TYR A 9 9.25 1.21 15.65
N VAL A 10 8.78 0.03 15.23
CA VAL A 10 8.56 -1.14 16.06
C VAL A 10 9.56 -2.22 15.64
N PRO A 11 10.49 -2.61 16.53
CA PRO A 11 11.45 -3.66 16.25
C PRO A 11 10.79 -4.99 15.85
N GLY A 12 11.37 -5.68 14.87
CA GLY A 12 10.88 -6.98 14.39
C GLY A 12 9.65 -6.89 13.46
N ARG A 13 9.21 -5.69 13.08
CA ARG A 13 8.21 -5.49 12.03
C ARG A 13 8.86 -5.26 10.67
N ARG A 14 8.27 -5.83 9.63
CA ARG A 14 8.57 -5.50 8.24
C ARG A 14 7.75 -4.25 7.87
N TYR A 15 8.45 -3.19 7.50
CA TYR A 15 7.83 -1.97 6.96
C TYR A 15 7.97 -2.00 5.45
N GLU A 16 6.90 -1.63 4.76
CA GLU A 16 6.89 -1.50 3.31
C GLU A 16 6.27 -0.14 2.98
N ASP A 17 7.01 0.67 2.23
CA ASP A 17 6.57 1.99 1.80
C ASP A 17 6.26 1.93 0.31
N TRP A 18 5.03 2.29 -0.05
CA TRP A 18 4.57 2.30 -1.42
C TRP A 18 4.36 3.73 -1.88
N PRO A 19 5.10 4.18 -2.92
CA PRO A 19 4.82 5.46 -3.55
C PRO A 19 3.50 5.34 -4.34
N VAL A 20 2.43 5.88 -3.79
CA VAL A 20 1.08 5.97 -4.33
C VAL A 20 0.64 7.43 -4.39
N ASP A 21 0.01 7.84 -5.48
CA ASP A 21 -0.45 9.21 -5.64
C ASP A 21 -1.60 9.53 -4.66
N ASP A 22 -1.73 10.79 -4.26
CA ASP A 22 -2.83 11.23 -3.40
C ASP A 22 -4.12 11.37 -4.25
N PRO A 23 -5.18 10.59 -3.97
CA PRO A 23 -6.43 10.68 -4.71
C PRO A 23 -7.23 11.96 -4.39
N LYS A 24 -6.87 12.69 -3.33
CA LYS A 24 -7.65 13.85 -2.87
C LYS A 24 -7.67 14.97 -3.91
N GLY A 25 -8.87 15.33 -4.35
CA GLY A 25 -9.09 16.41 -5.31
C GLY A 25 -8.79 16.03 -6.77
N GLN A 26 -8.47 14.77 -7.04
CA GLN A 26 -8.30 14.25 -8.39
C GLN A 26 -9.64 13.90 -9.03
N ASP A 27 -9.65 13.80 -10.36
CA ASP A 27 -10.79 13.27 -11.10
C ASP A 27 -10.96 11.76 -10.89
N LEU A 28 -12.14 11.24 -11.22
CA LEU A 28 -12.50 9.85 -10.98
C LEU A 28 -11.61 8.85 -11.75
N ASP A 29 -11.15 9.19 -12.95
CA ASP A 29 -10.31 8.28 -13.74
C ASP A 29 -8.89 8.21 -13.16
N THR A 30 -8.38 9.32 -12.63
CA THR A 30 -7.14 9.34 -11.87
C THR A 30 -7.26 8.52 -10.58
N VAL A 31 -8.36 8.66 -9.83
CA VAL A 31 -8.59 7.84 -8.64
C VAL A 31 -8.67 6.34 -8.97
N ARG A 32 -9.36 5.97 -10.07
CA ARG A 32 -9.42 4.57 -10.52
C ARG A 32 -8.03 4.01 -10.84
N ARG A 33 -7.19 4.76 -11.55
CA ARG A 33 -5.81 4.32 -11.84
C ARG A 33 -4.99 4.08 -10.57
N ILE A 34 -5.16 4.92 -9.56
CA ILE A 34 -4.49 4.75 -8.26
C ILE A 34 -4.96 3.46 -7.57
N VAL A 35 -6.26 3.17 -7.60
CA VAL A 35 -6.82 1.94 -7.03
C VAL A 35 -6.37 0.71 -7.80
N ASP A 36 -6.40 0.75 -9.13
CA ASP A 36 -5.97 -0.37 -9.99
C ASP A 36 -4.49 -0.74 -9.78
N ASP A 37 -3.64 0.28 -9.58
CA ASP A 37 -2.23 0.08 -9.25
C ASP A 37 -2.07 -0.62 -7.88
N LEU A 38 -2.80 -0.19 -6.85
CA LEU A 38 -2.81 -0.85 -5.54
C LEU A 38 -3.32 -2.30 -5.63
N ASP A 39 -4.41 -2.52 -6.35
CA ASP A 39 -5.02 -3.85 -6.54
C ASP A 39 -4.07 -4.82 -7.24
N SER A 40 -3.20 -4.33 -8.13
CA SER A 40 -2.17 -5.17 -8.77
C SER A 40 -1.05 -5.60 -7.81
N ARG A 41 -0.75 -4.79 -6.79
CA ARG A 41 0.33 -5.03 -5.81
C ARG A 41 -0.12 -5.93 -4.66
N LEU A 42 -1.38 -5.80 -4.25
CA LEU A 42 -1.95 -6.52 -3.09
C LEU A 42 -1.77 -8.05 -3.16
N PRO A 43 -2.02 -8.76 -4.28
CA PRO A 43 -1.85 -10.21 -4.36
C PRO A 43 -0.42 -10.66 -4.04
N ALA A 44 0.58 -9.92 -4.52
CA ALA A 44 1.99 -10.22 -4.27
C ALA A 44 2.35 -9.99 -2.79
N LEU A 45 1.79 -8.96 -2.16
CA LEU A 45 1.95 -8.75 -0.72
C LEU A 45 1.28 -9.87 0.09
N LEU A 46 0.05 -10.26 -0.27
CA LEU A 46 -0.69 -11.33 0.40
C LEU A 46 0.05 -12.67 0.32
N ALA A 47 0.62 -13.00 -0.84
CA ALA A 47 1.42 -14.21 -1.01
C ALA A 47 2.66 -14.26 -0.09
N GLN A 48 3.20 -13.11 0.31
CA GLN A 48 4.33 -13.05 1.24
C GLN A 48 3.90 -13.12 2.71
N LEU A 49 2.72 -12.58 3.04
CA LEU A 49 2.24 -12.47 4.42
C LEU A 49 1.51 -13.71 4.90
N VAL A 50 0.77 -14.36 4.00
CA VAL A 50 -0.01 -15.54 4.34
C VAL A 50 0.84 -16.77 4.00
N PRO A 51 1.34 -17.52 5.00
CA PRO A 51 1.97 -18.80 4.71
C PRO A 51 0.94 -19.69 4.02
N SER A 52 1.34 -20.31 2.91
CA SER A 52 0.53 -21.33 2.24
C SER A 52 0.24 -22.44 3.25
N ARG A 53 -0.97 -22.40 3.81
CA ARG A 53 -1.43 -23.41 4.75
C ARG A 53 -1.57 -24.72 3.98
N PRO A 54 -0.98 -25.83 4.44
CA PRO A 54 -1.26 -27.15 3.89
C PRO A 54 -2.71 -27.57 4.15
#